data_AF-A0MF34-F1
#
_entry.id   AF-A0MF34-F1
#
_cell.length_a   1.000
_cell.length_b   1.000
_cell.length_c   1.000
_cell.angle_alpha   90.00
_cell.angle_beta   90.00
_cell.angle_gamma   90.00
#
_symmetry.space_group_name_H-M   'P 1'
#
loop_
_entity.id
_entity.type
_entity.pdbx_description
1 polymer ?
#
loop_
_entity_poly.entity_id
_entity_poly.type
_entity_poly.pdbx_seq_one_letter_code
_entity_poly.pdbx_strand_id
1 'polypeptide(L)'
;MEEGGSSHDAESSKKLGRGKIEIKRIENTTNRQVTFCKRRNGLLKKAYELSVLCDAEVALVIFSTRGRLYEYANNSVRGTIERYKKACSDAVNPPSVTEANTQYYQQEASKLRRQIRDIQNSNRHIVGESLGSLNFKELKNLEGRLEKGISRVRSKKNELLVAEIEYMQKREMELQHNNMYLRAKIAEGARLNPDQQESSVIQGTTVYESGVSSHDQSQHYNRNYIPVNLLEPNQQFSGQDQPPLQLVG
;
A
#
# COMPACT_ATOMS: atom_id res chain seq x y z
N MET A 1 -79.21 57.41 -36.71
CA MET A 1 -79.39 56.01 -36.24
C MET A 1 -77.99 55.41 -36.32
N GLU A 2 -77.19 55.44 -35.25
CA GLU A 2 -77.23 54.48 -34.10
C GLU A 2 -77.25 53.02 -34.60
N GLU A 3 -76.39 52.08 -34.17
CA GLU A 3 -75.38 51.99 -33.12
C GLU A 3 -74.33 50.90 -33.47
N GLY A 4 -73.19 50.94 -32.75
CA GLY A 4 -72.51 49.75 -32.17
C GLY A 4 -71.61 48.93 -33.10
N GLY A 5 -70.37 48.58 -32.76
CA GLY A 5 -69.74 48.43 -31.46
C GLY A 5 -69.14 47.03 -31.39
N SER A 6 -67.81 46.91 -31.40
CA SER A 6 -67.03 45.85 -30.74
C SER A 6 -65.54 46.09 -30.98
N SER A 7 -64.98 46.88 -30.07
CA SER A 7 -63.54 47.02 -29.87
C SER A 7 -63.05 45.78 -29.12
N HIS A 8 -62.42 44.84 -29.83
CA HIS A 8 -61.50 43.92 -29.18
C HIS A 8 -60.13 44.58 -29.15
N ASP A 9 -59.91 45.37 -28.10
CA ASP A 9 -58.60 45.92 -27.79
C ASP A 9 -57.60 44.78 -27.58
N ALA A 10 -56.66 44.68 -28.52
CA ALA A 10 -55.46 43.87 -28.36
C ALA A 10 -54.64 44.47 -27.21
N GLU A 11 -54.80 43.90 -26.02
CA GLU A 11 -54.04 44.29 -24.85
C GLU A 11 -52.56 43.96 -25.07
N SER A 12 -51.84 44.98 -25.51
CA SER A 12 -50.38 45.01 -25.64
C SER A 12 -49.79 44.68 -24.27
N SER A 13 -49.39 43.43 -24.11
CA SER A 13 -48.63 42.93 -22.97
C SER A 13 -47.30 43.69 -22.91
N LYS A 14 -47.31 44.84 -22.23
CA LYS A 14 -46.11 45.60 -21.88
C LYS A 14 -45.14 44.64 -21.21
N LYS A 15 -44.03 44.34 -21.88
CA LYS A 15 -42.90 43.63 -21.26
C LYS A 15 -42.52 44.41 -20.00
N LEU A 16 -42.83 43.84 -18.82
CA LEU A 16 -42.38 44.40 -17.56
C LEU A 16 -40.86 44.59 -17.65
N GLY A 17 -40.42 45.84 -17.48
CA GLY A 17 -39.01 46.20 -17.46
C GLY A 17 -38.25 45.45 -16.37
N ARG A 18 -36.92 45.58 -16.37
CA ARG A 18 -36.06 44.94 -15.38
C ARG A 18 -36.39 45.43 -13.96
N GLY A 19 -37.15 44.64 -13.21
CA GLY A 19 -37.50 44.95 -11.82
C GLY A 19 -36.28 44.99 -10.91
N LYS A 20 -36.27 45.95 -9.97
CA LYS A 20 -35.25 46.02 -8.90
C LYS A 20 -35.43 44.82 -7.96
N ILE A 21 -34.32 44.17 -7.60
CA ILE A 21 -34.29 43.07 -6.63
C ILE A 21 -33.33 43.39 -5.49
N GLU A 22 -33.62 42.92 -4.28
CA GLU A 22 -32.73 43.04 -3.13
C GLU A 22 -31.45 42.20 -3.31
N ILE A 23 -30.32 42.67 -2.77
CA ILE A 23 -29.06 41.92 -2.76
C ILE A 23 -29.08 40.95 -1.57
N LYS A 24 -29.79 39.84 -1.76
CA LYS A 24 -29.83 38.67 -0.87
C LYS A 24 -29.98 37.38 -1.68
N ARG A 25 -29.83 36.22 -1.04
CA ARG A 25 -30.07 34.92 -1.69
C ARG A 25 -31.52 34.85 -2.19
N ILE A 26 -31.71 34.45 -3.45
CA ILE A 26 -33.03 34.20 -4.03
C ILE A 26 -33.49 32.81 -3.56
N GLU A 27 -34.55 32.73 -2.76
CA GLU A 27 -35.02 31.46 -2.20
C GLU A 27 -35.70 30.55 -3.23
N ASN A 28 -36.53 31.14 -4.10
CA ASN A 28 -37.17 30.40 -5.19
C ASN A 28 -36.11 29.81 -6.15
N THR A 29 -36.09 28.49 -6.27
CA THR A 29 -35.11 27.71 -7.04
C THR A 29 -35.11 28.06 -8.52
N THR A 30 -36.29 28.16 -9.14
CA THR A 30 -36.45 28.51 -10.56
C THR A 30 -35.95 29.92 -10.85
N ASN A 31 -36.39 30.91 -10.07
CA ASN A 31 -35.94 32.30 -10.22
C ASN A 31 -34.43 32.43 -9.98
N ARG A 32 -33.89 31.69 -9.01
CA ARG A 32 -32.45 31.64 -8.74
C ARG A 32 -31.68 31.06 -9.93
N GLN A 33 -32.16 29.98 -10.54
CA GLN A 33 -31.52 29.36 -11.71
C GLN A 33 -31.52 30.30 -12.92
N VAL A 34 -32.66 30.92 -13.23
CA VAL A 34 -32.77 31.88 -14.35
C VAL A 34 -31.87 33.09 -14.10
N THR A 35 -31.85 33.60 -12.87
CA THR A 35 -30.98 34.73 -12.49
C THR A 35 -29.51 34.37 -12.55
N PHE A 36 -29.13 33.17 -12.08
CA PHE A 36 -27.76 32.66 -12.20
C PHE A 36 -27.32 32.64 -13.66
N CYS A 37 -28.11 32.04 -14.56
CA CYS A 37 -27.78 32.00 -15.99
C CYS A 37 -27.59 33.40 -16.58
N LYS A 38 -28.48 34.35 -16.27
CA LYS A 38 -28.39 35.73 -16.77
C LYS A 38 -27.20 36.48 -16.18
N ARG A 39 -26.99 36.45 -14.87
CA ARG A 39 -25.90 37.16 -14.19
C ARG A 39 -24.53 36.56 -14.51
N ARG A 40 -24.40 35.23 -14.54
CA ARG A 40 -23.19 34.53 -14.97
C ARG A 40 -22.78 34.98 -16.37
N ASN A 41 -23.71 34.95 -17.34
CA ASN A 41 -23.42 35.39 -18.70
C ASN A 41 -23.08 36.90 -18.77
N GLY A 42 -23.78 37.73 -18.01
CA GLY A 42 -23.47 39.16 -17.92
C GLY A 42 -22.07 39.42 -17.35
N LEU A 43 -21.67 38.68 -16.32
CA LEU A 43 -20.36 38.78 -15.70
C LEU A 43 -19.24 38.30 -16.64
N LEU A 44 -19.45 37.17 -17.34
CA LEU A 44 -18.53 36.67 -18.36
C LEU A 44 -18.30 37.70 -19.48
N LYS A 45 -19.38 38.34 -19.96
CA LYS A 45 -19.27 39.42 -20.95
C LYS A 45 -18.46 40.61 -20.42
N LYS A 46 -18.68 41.01 -19.17
CA LYS A 46 -17.93 42.11 -18.55
C LYS A 46 -16.46 41.78 -18.35
N ALA A 47 -16.14 40.56 -17.95
CA ALA A 47 -14.75 40.09 -17.86
C ALA A 47 -14.06 40.11 -19.22
N TYR A 48 -14.75 39.65 -20.28
CA TYR A 48 -14.26 39.72 -21.65
C TYR A 48 -14.02 41.17 -22.11
N GLU A 49 -15.02 42.05 -21.96
CA GLU A 49 -14.90 43.47 -22.31
C GLU A 49 -13.70 44.13 -21.62
N LEU A 50 -13.52 43.90 -20.30
CA LEU A 50 -12.39 44.45 -19.55
C LEU A 50 -11.04 43.94 -20.09
N SER A 51 -10.94 42.63 -20.34
CA SER A 51 -9.69 42.05 -20.85
C SER A 51 -9.30 42.60 -22.23
N VAL A 52 -10.28 42.85 -23.11
CA VAL A 52 -10.02 43.33 -24.47
C VAL A 52 -9.80 44.83 -24.49
N LEU A 53 -10.63 45.61 -23.80
CA LEU A 53 -10.56 47.08 -23.84
C LEU A 53 -9.35 47.65 -23.13
N CYS A 54 -8.86 46.95 -22.09
CA CYS A 54 -7.79 47.45 -21.24
C CYS A 54 -6.52 46.58 -21.27
N ASP A 55 -6.48 45.56 -22.14
CA ASP A 55 -5.41 44.55 -22.18
C ASP A 55 -5.10 43.96 -20.79
N ALA A 56 -6.15 43.80 -19.97
CA ALA A 56 -6.02 43.33 -18.61
C ALA A 56 -6.04 41.79 -18.58
N GLU A 57 -5.11 41.19 -17.83
CA GLU A 57 -5.21 39.76 -17.52
C GLU A 57 -6.36 39.51 -16.55
N VAL A 58 -7.35 38.74 -17.00
CA VAL A 58 -8.58 38.47 -16.25
C VAL A 58 -8.87 36.98 -16.28
N ALA A 59 -9.09 36.40 -15.10
CA ALA A 59 -9.63 35.05 -14.94
C ALA A 59 -10.87 35.09 -14.04
N LEU A 60 -11.93 34.38 -14.45
CA LEU A 60 -13.19 34.26 -13.73
C LEU A 60 -13.56 32.78 -13.62
N VAL A 61 -13.86 32.33 -12.40
CA VAL A 61 -14.25 30.94 -12.09
C VAL A 61 -15.57 30.97 -11.32
N ILE A 62 -16.57 30.22 -11.79
CA ILE A 62 -17.91 30.16 -11.19
C ILE A 62 -18.35 28.70 -11.07
N PHE A 63 -18.59 28.25 -9.85
CA PHE A 63 -19.24 26.96 -9.60
C PHE A 63 -20.73 27.17 -9.33
N SER A 64 -21.58 26.43 -10.05
CA SER A 64 -22.99 26.34 -9.67
C SER A 64 -23.17 25.53 -8.39
N THR A 65 -24.33 25.64 -7.75
CA THR A 65 -24.69 24.83 -6.58
C THR A 65 -24.72 23.32 -6.88
N ARG A 66 -24.74 22.93 -8.16
CA ARG A 66 -24.66 21.52 -8.62
C ARG A 66 -23.23 21.10 -8.99
N GLY A 67 -22.22 21.92 -8.68
CA GLY A 67 -20.81 21.63 -8.98
C GLY A 67 -20.37 21.89 -10.42
N ARG A 68 -21.27 22.31 -11.33
CA ARG A 68 -20.88 22.65 -12.72
C ARG A 68 -19.98 23.89 -12.73
N LEU A 69 -18.82 23.76 -13.36
CA LEU A 69 -17.84 24.81 -13.59
C LEU A 69 -18.22 25.66 -14.82
N TYR A 70 -18.11 26.97 -14.66
CA TYR A 70 -18.15 27.95 -15.74
C TYR A 70 -16.98 28.90 -15.55
N GLU A 71 -16.17 29.08 -16.58
CA GLU A 71 -14.95 29.88 -16.49
C GLU A 71 -14.71 30.73 -17.72
N TYR A 72 -13.89 31.75 -17.54
CA TYR A 72 -13.33 32.58 -18.59
C TYR A 72 -11.92 33.00 -18.21
N ALA A 73 -11.00 32.96 -19.15
CA ALA A 73 -9.69 33.58 -19.05
C ALA A 73 -9.23 34.02 -20.44
N ASN A 74 -8.54 35.16 -20.54
CA ASN A 74 -7.92 35.58 -21.79
C ASN A 74 -6.63 34.80 -22.09
N ASN A 75 -6.02 34.17 -21.08
CA ASN A 75 -4.82 33.35 -21.22
C ASN A 75 -5.05 31.93 -20.66
N SER A 76 -4.83 31.72 -19.36
CA SER A 76 -5.23 30.49 -18.68
C SER A 76 -5.62 30.76 -17.23
N VAL A 77 -6.69 30.12 -16.77
CA VAL A 77 -7.12 30.23 -15.36
C VAL A 77 -5.97 29.82 -14.43
N ARG A 78 -5.28 28.73 -14.76
CA ARG A 78 -4.12 28.24 -14.01
C ARG A 78 -2.99 29.28 -13.95
N GLY A 79 -2.58 29.84 -15.09
CA GLY A 79 -1.50 30.82 -15.15
C GLY A 79 -1.82 32.09 -14.37
N THR A 80 -3.06 32.59 -14.45
CA THR A 80 -3.48 33.76 -13.67
C THR A 80 -3.50 33.48 -12.17
N ILE A 81 -3.95 32.28 -11.75
CA ILE A 81 -3.88 31.85 -10.33
C ILE A 81 -2.43 31.73 -9.86
N GLU A 82 -1.53 31.17 -10.67
CA GLU A 82 -0.10 31.06 -10.36
C GLU A 82 0.54 32.45 -10.21
N ARG A 83 0.23 33.39 -11.11
CA ARG A 83 0.68 34.79 -11.02
C ARG A 83 0.15 35.47 -9.75
N TYR A 84 -1.12 35.26 -9.40
CA TYR A 84 -1.72 35.76 -8.16
C TYR A 84 -0.99 35.22 -6.93
N LYS A 85 -0.75 33.90 -6.88
CA LYS A 85 -0.01 33.27 -5.77
C LYS A 85 1.39 33.87 -5.61
N LYS A 86 2.11 34.09 -6.72
CA LYS A 86 3.43 34.73 -6.70
C LYS A 86 3.38 36.18 -6.21
N ALA A 87 2.42 36.97 -6.69
CA ALA A 87 2.23 38.35 -6.24
C ALA A 87 1.87 38.43 -4.74
N CYS A 88 1.12 37.45 -4.22
CA CYS A 88 0.79 37.34 -2.81
C CYS A 88 1.96 36.84 -1.95
N SER A 89 2.84 35.98 -2.48
CA SER A 89 4.05 35.55 -1.75
C SER A 89 5.09 36.65 -1.63
N ASP A 90 5.19 37.52 -2.65
CA ASP A 90 6.09 38.68 -2.64
C ASP A 90 5.56 39.79 -1.70
N ALA A 91 4.23 39.83 -1.48
CA ALA A 91 3.56 40.75 -0.56
C ALA A 91 3.42 40.13 0.84
N VAL A 92 4.51 40.15 1.62
CA VAL A 92 4.62 39.95 3.09
C VAL A 92 3.31 39.46 3.74
N ASN A 93 3.02 38.16 3.63
CA ASN A 93 2.05 37.47 4.46
C ASN A 93 2.59 36.07 4.80
N PRO A 94 2.37 35.58 6.03
CA PRO A 94 2.84 34.26 6.43
C PRO A 94 2.22 33.17 5.54
N PRO A 95 2.92 32.04 5.31
CA PRO A 95 2.39 30.95 4.51
C PRO A 95 1.03 30.54 5.05
N SER A 96 0.05 30.40 4.16
CA SER A 96 -1.26 29.85 4.50
C SER A 96 -1.06 28.54 5.27
N VAL A 97 -1.89 28.26 6.28
CA VAL A 97 -1.85 27.02 7.08
C VAL A 97 -1.77 25.77 6.19
N THR A 98 -2.38 25.82 5.01
CA THR A 98 -2.35 24.73 4.01
C THR A 98 -0.96 24.53 3.39
N GLU A 99 -0.25 25.61 3.15
CA GLU A 99 1.09 25.61 2.55
C GLU A 99 2.14 25.17 3.58
N ALA A 100 2.02 25.64 4.83
CA ALA A 100 2.84 25.16 5.95
C ALA A 100 2.65 23.65 6.20
N ASN A 101 1.40 23.17 6.18
CA ASN A 101 1.10 21.74 6.34
C ASN A 101 1.67 20.92 5.18
N THR A 102 1.56 21.40 3.94
CA THR A 102 2.11 20.72 2.76
C THR A 102 3.63 20.59 2.86
N GLN A 103 4.32 21.67 3.23
CA GLN A 103 5.77 21.67 3.44
C GLN A 103 6.19 20.72 4.56
N TYR A 104 5.45 20.70 5.68
CA TYR A 104 5.71 19.79 6.79
C TYR A 104 5.64 18.32 6.35
N TYR A 105 4.55 17.91 5.70
CA TYR A 105 4.42 16.51 5.23
C TYR A 105 5.45 16.15 4.16
N GLN A 106 5.84 17.12 3.32
CA GLN A 106 6.90 16.90 2.34
C GLN A 106 8.26 16.68 3.01
N GLN A 107 8.57 17.41 4.08
CA GLN A 107 9.78 17.19 4.89
C GLN A 107 9.75 15.82 5.57
N GLU A 108 8.65 15.44 6.21
CA GLU A 108 8.51 14.13 6.85
C GLU A 108 8.64 12.97 5.84
N ALA A 109 8.00 13.10 4.67
CA ALA A 109 8.17 12.13 3.59
C ALA A 109 9.64 12.02 3.12
N SER A 110 10.36 13.14 3.05
CA SER A 110 11.78 13.15 2.67
C SER A 110 12.66 12.44 3.71
N LYS A 111 12.38 12.62 5.01
CA LYS A 111 13.08 11.94 6.12
C LYS A 111 12.84 10.43 6.06
N LEU A 112 11.58 10.00 5.89
CA LEU A 112 11.24 8.59 5.78
C LEU A 112 11.90 7.93 4.57
N ARG A 113 11.88 8.60 3.40
CA ARG A 113 12.58 8.10 2.20
C ARG A 113 14.08 7.95 2.42
N ARG A 114 14.70 8.85 3.19
CA ARG A 114 16.12 8.74 3.54
C ARG A 114 16.36 7.52 4.44
N GLN A 115 15.56 7.35 5.50
CA GLN A 115 15.67 6.19 6.39
C GLN A 115 15.52 4.85 5.64
N ILE A 116 14.57 4.76 4.71
CA ILE A 116 14.39 3.57 3.86
C ILE A 116 15.67 3.28 3.06
N ARG A 117 16.25 4.30 2.42
CA ARG A 117 17.51 4.13 1.67
C ARG A 117 18.66 3.71 2.58
N ASP A 118 18.78 4.30 3.75
CA ASP A 118 19.84 3.97 4.71
C ASP A 118 19.73 2.51 5.19
N ILE A 119 18.51 2.04 5.48
CA ILE A 119 18.24 0.63 5.84
C ILE A 119 18.55 -0.31 4.67
N GLN A 120 18.10 0.03 3.46
CA GLN A 120 18.36 -0.78 2.26
C GLN A 120 19.86 -0.87 1.95
N ASN A 121 20.60 0.23 2.11
CA ASN A 121 22.07 0.23 1.99
C ASN A 121 22.72 -0.66 3.04
N SER A 122 22.31 -0.54 4.31
CA SER A 122 22.83 -1.38 5.38
C SER A 122 22.55 -2.87 5.13
N ASN A 123 21.38 -3.22 4.59
CA ASN A 123 21.05 -4.60 4.24
C ASN A 123 21.97 -5.13 3.13
N ARG A 124 22.19 -4.34 2.07
CA ARG A 124 23.15 -4.66 1.00
C ARG A 124 24.55 -4.93 1.55
N HIS A 125 25.02 -4.05 2.43
CA HIS A 125 26.33 -4.24 3.06
C HIS A 125 26.41 -5.53 3.89
N ILE A 126 25.39 -5.85 4.68
CA ILE A 126 25.34 -7.07 5.51
C ILE A 126 25.36 -8.34 4.66
N VAL A 127 24.80 -8.32 3.44
CA VAL A 127 24.87 -9.47 2.51
C VAL A 127 26.12 -9.47 1.63
N GLY A 128 27.03 -8.51 1.81
CA GLY A 128 28.30 -8.43 1.08
C GLY A 128 28.24 -7.65 -0.24
N GLU A 129 27.15 -6.94 -0.52
CA GLU A 129 26.98 -6.11 -1.71
C GLU A 129 27.40 -4.66 -1.45
N SER A 130 27.75 -3.93 -2.53
CA SER A 130 28.07 -2.50 -2.50
C SER A 130 29.10 -2.07 -1.44
N LEU A 131 30.05 -2.96 -1.07
CA LEU A 131 31.04 -2.69 -0.03
C LEU A 131 32.05 -1.59 -0.42
N GLY A 132 32.23 -1.33 -1.72
CA GLY A 132 33.13 -0.28 -2.21
C GLY A 132 32.71 1.15 -1.81
N SER A 133 31.48 1.35 -1.32
CA SER A 133 31.04 2.64 -0.78
C SER A 133 31.46 2.87 0.68
N LEU A 134 31.97 1.84 1.37
CA LEU A 134 32.35 1.92 2.78
C LEU A 134 33.85 2.22 2.91
N ASN A 135 34.20 3.05 3.89
CA ASN A 135 35.60 3.22 4.27
C ASN A 135 36.09 2.06 5.15
N PHE A 136 37.41 1.96 5.35
CA PHE A 136 38.02 0.87 6.12
C PHE A 136 37.45 0.73 7.55
N LYS A 137 37.17 1.85 8.23
CA LYS A 137 36.63 1.84 9.59
C LYS A 137 35.21 1.29 9.61
N GLU A 138 34.39 1.66 8.64
CA GLU A 138 33.03 1.16 8.47
C GLU A 138 33.02 -0.34 8.12
N LEU A 139 33.91 -0.76 7.23
CA LEU A 139 34.04 -2.17 6.84
C LEU A 139 34.46 -3.05 8.01
N LYS A 140 35.46 -2.62 8.80
CA LYS A 140 35.87 -3.31 10.02
C LYS A 140 34.75 -3.40 11.07
N ASN A 141 33.93 -2.35 11.19
CA ASN A 141 32.76 -2.38 12.07
C ASN A 141 31.71 -3.39 11.57
N LEU A 142 31.42 -3.38 10.27
CA LEU A 142 30.51 -4.34 9.64
C LEU A 142 30.96 -5.78 9.86
N GLU A 143 32.25 -6.08 9.62
CA GLU A 143 32.85 -7.38 9.88
C GLU A 143 32.64 -7.83 11.34
N GLY A 144 33.01 -6.98 12.31
CA GLY A 144 32.83 -7.31 13.72
C GLY A 144 31.37 -7.48 14.15
N ARG A 145 30.43 -6.76 13.50
CA ARG A 145 28.98 -6.96 13.70
C ARG A 145 28.51 -8.31 13.15
N LEU A 146 28.95 -8.68 11.94
CA LEU A 146 28.62 -9.95 11.31
C LEU A 146 29.18 -11.13 12.10
N GLU A 147 30.44 -11.06 12.53
CA GLU A 147 31.09 -12.10 13.31
C GLU A 147 30.35 -12.37 14.63
N LYS A 148 30.00 -11.32 15.37
CA LYS A 148 29.19 -11.42 16.60
C LYS A 148 27.80 -11.99 16.30
N GLY A 149 27.16 -11.56 15.21
CA GLY A 149 25.85 -12.07 14.80
C GLY A 149 25.88 -13.57 14.50
N ILE A 150 26.83 -14.01 13.69
CA ILE A 150 27.02 -15.42 13.32
C ILE A 150 27.34 -16.27 14.55
N SER A 151 28.22 -15.79 15.43
CA SER A 151 28.56 -16.48 16.68
C SER A 151 27.32 -16.71 17.56
N ARG A 152 26.46 -15.69 17.72
CA ARG A 152 25.19 -15.81 18.46
C ARG A 152 24.24 -16.83 17.82
N VAL A 153 24.07 -16.79 16.50
CA VAL A 153 23.20 -17.73 15.78
C VAL A 153 23.71 -19.17 15.94
N ARG A 154 25.02 -19.40 15.77
CA ARG A 154 25.64 -20.72 15.95
C ARG A 154 25.46 -21.24 17.38
N SER A 155 25.73 -20.40 18.37
CA SER A 155 25.56 -20.76 19.78
C SER A 155 24.12 -21.16 20.07
N LYS A 156 23.14 -20.37 19.63
CA LYS A 156 21.72 -20.69 19.84
C LYS A 156 21.30 -21.96 19.11
N LYS A 157 21.77 -22.17 17.87
CA LYS A 157 21.52 -23.40 17.13
C LYS A 157 22.09 -24.62 17.86
N ASN A 158 23.30 -24.51 18.41
CA ASN A 158 23.91 -25.58 19.17
C ASN A 158 23.13 -25.90 20.46
N GLU A 159 22.73 -24.88 21.21
CA GLU A 159 21.89 -25.03 22.41
C GLU A 159 20.59 -25.79 22.10
N LEU A 160 19.89 -25.41 21.02
CA LEU A 160 18.66 -26.08 20.60
C LEU A 160 18.89 -27.52 20.14
N LEU A 161 19.98 -27.78 19.41
CA LEU A 161 20.32 -29.13 18.97
C LEU A 161 20.65 -30.05 20.15
N VAL A 162 21.38 -29.55 21.15
CA VAL A 162 21.69 -30.31 22.36
C VAL A 162 20.40 -30.65 23.11
N ALA A 163 19.51 -29.68 23.31
CA ALA A 163 18.22 -29.92 23.97
C ALA A 163 17.35 -30.96 23.23
N GLU A 164 17.36 -30.95 21.89
CA GLU A 164 16.64 -31.95 21.09
C GLU A 164 17.24 -33.36 21.24
N ILE A 165 18.57 -33.47 21.25
CA ILE A 165 19.26 -34.76 21.47
C ILE A 165 18.90 -35.31 22.84
N GLU A 166 18.94 -34.50 23.89
CA GLU A 166 18.59 -34.90 25.26
C GLU A 166 17.13 -35.37 25.34
N TYR A 167 16.21 -34.67 24.68
CA TYR A 167 14.81 -35.05 24.60
C TYR A 167 14.62 -36.41 23.90
N MET A 168 15.26 -36.61 22.74
CA MET A 168 15.21 -37.86 21.98
C MET A 168 15.78 -39.04 22.78
N GLN A 169 16.92 -38.86 23.45
CA GLN A 169 17.53 -39.89 24.30
C GLN A 169 16.63 -40.28 25.47
N LYS A 170 16.01 -39.29 26.13
CA LYS A 170 15.04 -39.57 27.20
C LYS A 170 13.85 -40.37 26.67
N ARG A 171 13.34 -39.99 25.50
CA ARG A 171 12.20 -40.68 24.87
C ARG A 171 12.55 -42.10 24.47
N GLU A 172 13.76 -42.32 23.96
CA GLU A 172 14.27 -43.66 23.65
C GLU A 172 14.30 -44.54 24.90
N MET A 173 14.84 -44.04 26.01
CA MET A 173 14.88 -44.79 27.28
C MET A 173 13.47 -45.16 27.78
N GLU A 174 12.52 -44.23 27.73
CA GLU A 174 11.12 -44.50 28.10
C GLU A 174 10.50 -45.59 27.22
N LEU A 175 10.72 -45.53 25.91
CA LEU A 175 10.21 -46.51 24.97
C LEU A 175 10.86 -47.88 25.18
N GLN A 176 12.17 -47.93 25.40
CA GLN A 176 12.90 -49.16 25.72
C GLN A 176 12.36 -49.80 27.02
N HIS A 177 12.14 -48.99 28.06
CA HIS A 177 11.56 -49.46 29.33
C HIS A 177 10.15 -50.04 29.14
N ASN A 178 9.28 -49.32 28.42
CA ASN A 178 7.92 -49.79 28.12
C ASN A 178 7.94 -51.07 27.27
N ASN A 179 8.84 -51.16 26.28
CA ASN A 179 8.96 -52.35 25.44
C ASN A 179 9.42 -53.56 26.27
N MET A 180 10.40 -53.38 27.16
CA MET A 180 10.85 -54.42 28.09
C MET A 180 9.71 -54.90 29.01
N TYR A 181 8.94 -53.96 29.57
CA TYR A 181 7.77 -54.27 30.41
C TYR A 181 6.70 -55.05 29.65
N LEU A 182 6.36 -54.64 28.43
CA LEU A 182 5.38 -55.34 27.59
C LEU A 182 5.86 -56.75 27.21
N ARG A 183 7.14 -56.92 26.85
CA ARG A 183 7.73 -58.24 26.59
C ARG A 183 7.62 -59.17 27.82
N ALA A 184 7.88 -58.64 29.01
CA ALA A 184 7.73 -59.40 30.25
C ALA A 184 6.27 -59.83 30.48
N LYS A 185 5.30 -58.92 30.27
CA LYS A 185 3.86 -59.24 30.37
C LYS A 185 3.39 -60.26 29.34
N ILE A 186 3.88 -60.19 28.11
CA ILE A 186 3.56 -61.18 27.06
C ILE A 186 4.09 -62.55 27.48
N ALA A 187 5.33 -62.61 27.97
CA ALA A 187 5.92 -63.87 28.44
C ALA A 187 5.15 -64.46 29.64
N GLU A 188 4.64 -63.64 30.55
CA GLU A 188 3.79 -64.06 31.66
C GLU A 188 2.41 -64.57 31.16
N GLY A 189 1.77 -63.86 30.24
CA GLY A 189 0.50 -64.28 29.64
C GLY A 189 0.60 -65.59 28.87
N ALA A 190 1.69 -65.80 28.13
CA ALA A 190 1.97 -67.05 27.41
C ALA A 190 2.19 -68.24 28.36
N ARG A 191 2.68 -68.00 29.58
CA ARG A 191 2.81 -69.04 30.62
C ARG A 191 1.48 -69.42 31.26
N LEU A 192 0.52 -68.50 31.29
CA LEU A 192 -0.79 -68.71 31.92
C LEU A 192 -1.81 -69.34 30.96
N ASN A 193 -1.66 -69.16 29.63
CA ASN A 193 -2.51 -69.75 28.59
C ASN A 193 -1.68 -70.34 27.42
N PRO A 194 -1.11 -71.54 27.55
CA PRO A 194 -0.26 -72.14 26.51
C PRO A 194 -1.02 -72.54 25.23
N ASP A 195 -2.35 -72.75 25.28
CA ASP A 195 -3.12 -73.34 24.17
C ASP A 195 -3.70 -72.34 23.15
N GLN A 196 -3.45 -71.03 23.28
CA GLN A 196 -4.03 -70.00 22.39
C GLN A 196 -3.04 -69.29 21.46
N GLN A 197 -1.75 -69.60 21.50
CA GLN A 197 -0.72 -68.77 20.83
C GLN A 197 0.16 -69.53 19.83
N GLU A 198 -0.38 -70.52 19.12
CA GLU A 198 0.34 -71.14 17.99
C GLU A 198 0.15 -70.39 16.66
N SER A 199 -0.62 -69.30 16.63
CA SER A 199 -0.94 -68.60 15.37
C SER A 199 -0.84 -67.08 15.48
N SER A 200 0.34 -66.54 15.77
CA SER A 200 0.85 -65.30 15.14
C SER A 200 2.28 -64.99 15.63
N VAL A 201 3.26 -65.78 15.22
CA VAL A 201 4.67 -65.40 15.32
C VAL A 201 5.00 -64.56 14.10
N ILE A 202 4.80 -63.24 14.17
CA ILE A 202 5.44 -62.35 13.19
C ILE A 202 6.91 -62.24 13.60
N GLN A 203 7.75 -62.95 12.86
CA GLN A 203 9.20 -62.83 12.90
C GLN A 203 9.61 -61.38 12.64
N GLY A 204 10.02 -60.68 13.70
CA GLY A 204 10.83 -59.46 13.60
C GLY A 204 12.28 -59.85 13.43
N THR A 205 12.65 -60.32 12.23
CA THR A 205 14.05 -60.56 11.84
C THR A 205 14.81 -59.23 11.84
N THR A 206 15.91 -59.22 12.58
CA THR A 206 16.98 -58.23 12.52
C THR A 206 17.54 -58.15 11.10
N VAL A 207 17.42 -57.00 10.45
CA VAL A 207 18.29 -56.64 9.32
C VAL A 207 18.76 -55.21 9.54
N TYR A 208 19.95 -55.08 10.11
CA TYR A 208 20.83 -53.96 9.80
C TYR A 208 21.40 -54.29 8.42
N GLU A 209 21.04 -53.52 7.39
CA GLU A 209 21.97 -53.00 6.36
C GLU A 209 21.23 -52.29 5.19
N SER A 210 21.68 -51.06 4.93
CA SER A 210 21.72 -50.31 3.67
C SER A 210 20.45 -49.84 2.92
N GLY A 211 20.49 -48.54 2.57
CA GLY A 211 20.29 -48.09 1.20
C GLY A 211 18.86 -47.72 0.75
N VAL A 212 18.65 -46.40 0.60
CA VAL A 212 17.86 -45.69 -0.44
C VAL A 212 16.53 -46.29 -0.94
N SER A 213 15.44 -45.57 -0.65
CA SER A 213 14.38 -45.10 -1.60
C SER A 213 12.92 -45.39 -1.21
N SER A 214 12.19 -44.28 -1.05
CA SER A 214 10.76 -43.97 -1.26
C SER A 214 9.69 -45.08 -1.35
N HIS A 215 8.63 -45.00 -0.54
CA HIS A 215 7.31 -44.43 -0.92
C HIS A 215 6.29 -44.55 0.24
N ASP A 216 5.78 -43.39 0.66
CA ASP A 216 4.43 -43.07 1.17
C ASP A 216 3.60 -44.08 2.00
N GLN A 217 3.51 -43.88 3.34
CA GLN A 217 2.24 -43.72 4.07
C GLN A 217 2.46 -43.58 5.59
N SER A 218 2.36 -42.33 6.09
CA SER A 218 1.57 -41.96 7.28
C SER A 218 1.90 -40.52 7.67
N GLN A 219 1.17 -39.62 7.04
CA GLN A 219 0.87 -38.27 7.51
C GLN A 219 0.56 -38.32 9.02
N HIS A 220 1.29 -37.56 9.85
CA HIS A 220 0.84 -36.97 11.15
C HIS A 220 1.96 -36.69 12.18
N TYR A 221 3.21 -36.39 11.80
CA TYR A 221 4.10 -35.63 12.70
C TYR A 221 5.01 -34.70 11.90
N ASN A 222 4.43 -33.65 11.32
CA ASN A 222 5.20 -32.53 10.78
C ASN A 222 4.88 -31.27 11.59
N ARG A 223 5.78 -30.90 12.50
CA ARG A 223 5.88 -29.51 12.94
C ARG A 223 7.33 -29.19 13.26
N ASN A 224 7.97 -28.50 12.31
CA ASN A 224 9.24 -27.76 12.40
C ASN A 224 10.52 -28.46 11.93
N TYR A 225 10.55 -28.97 10.70
CA TYR A 225 11.81 -29.05 9.96
C TYR A 225 12.07 -27.72 9.23
N ILE A 226 13.17 -27.03 9.55
CA ILE A 226 13.76 -26.02 8.66
C ILE A 226 14.86 -26.74 7.86
N PRO A 227 14.73 -26.89 6.53
CA PRO A 227 15.78 -27.48 5.72
C PRO A 227 16.95 -26.49 5.61
N VAL A 228 18.14 -26.92 6.05
CA VAL A 228 19.40 -26.20 5.92
C VAL A 228 20.18 -26.80 4.75
N ASN A 229 20.01 -26.22 3.56
CA ASN A 229 20.97 -26.09 2.45
C ASN A 229 20.25 -26.09 1.09
N LEU A 230 20.15 -24.93 0.46
CA LEU A 230 20.37 -24.79 -0.98
C LEU A 230 20.75 -23.33 -1.28
N LEU A 231 22.04 -23.02 -1.12
CA LEU A 231 22.67 -21.88 -1.77
C LEU A 231 23.86 -22.45 -2.53
N GLU A 232 23.59 -22.97 -3.72
CA GLU A 232 24.60 -23.01 -4.77
C GLU A 232 24.45 -21.76 -5.65
N PRO A 233 25.57 -21.18 -6.12
CA PRO A 233 25.56 -19.99 -6.94
C PRO A 233 25.49 -20.39 -8.41
N ASN A 234 24.43 -20.02 -9.15
CA ASN A 234 24.65 -19.66 -10.55
C ASN A 234 23.56 -18.81 -11.20
N GLN A 235 24.06 -18.13 -12.22
CA GLN A 235 23.55 -17.08 -13.07
C GLN A 235 22.33 -17.49 -13.91
N GLN A 236 21.72 -16.46 -14.53
CA GLN A 236 20.75 -16.47 -15.63
C GLN A 236 19.27 -16.44 -15.24
N PHE A 237 18.73 -15.22 -15.13
CA PHE A 237 17.44 -14.91 -15.75
C PHE A 237 17.49 -13.50 -16.34
N SER A 238 17.80 -13.47 -17.64
CA SER A 238 17.35 -12.44 -18.57
C SER A 238 15.86 -12.65 -18.83
N GLY A 239 15.03 -11.66 -18.47
CA GLY A 239 13.60 -11.61 -18.78
C GLY A 239 13.16 -10.17 -18.86
N GLN A 240 12.93 -9.69 -20.09
CA GLN A 240 12.31 -8.41 -20.38
C GLN A 240 10.87 -8.41 -19.84
N ASP A 241 10.50 -7.36 -19.11
CA ASP A 241 9.12 -6.90 -19.03
C ASP A 241 9.11 -5.38 -19.18
N GLN A 242 8.80 -4.93 -20.41
CA GLN A 242 8.37 -3.57 -20.69
C GLN A 242 6.96 -3.36 -20.15
N PRO A 243 6.62 -2.20 -19.54
CA PRO A 243 5.24 -1.79 -19.40
C PRO A 243 4.73 -1.23 -20.74
N PRO A 244 3.56 -1.66 -21.26
CA PRO A 244 3.06 -1.15 -22.52
C PRO A 244 2.20 0.11 -22.30
N LEU A 245 2.34 1.02 -23.28
CA LEU A 245 1.43 2.07 -23.74
C LEU A 245 1.47 3.45 -23.08
N GLN A 246 2.23 4.33 -23.73
CA GLN A 246 1.77 5.69 -24.04
C GLN A 246 0.58 5.62 -25.03
N LEU A 247 -0.39 6.51 -24.85
CA LEU A 247 -1.00 7.20 -25.99
C LEU A 247 -1.19 8.67 -25.62
N VAL A 248 -0.56 9.53 -26.42
CA VAL A 248 -0.76 10.98 -26.46
C VAL A 248 -1.94 11.26 -27.40
N GLY A 249 -2.77 12.22 -27.01
CA GLY A 249 -3.80 12.88 -27.81
C GLY A 249 -4.39 14.02 -26.99
#